data_AF-A0AAF0W951-F1
#
_entry.id   AF-A0AAF0W951-F1
#
_cell.length_a   1.000
_cell.length_b   1.000
_cell.length_c   1.000
_cell.angle_alpha   90.00
_cell.angle_beta   90.00
_cell.angle_gamma   90.00
#
_symmetry.space_group_name_H-M   'P 1'
#
loop_
_entity.id
_entity.type
_entity.pdbx_description
1 polymer ?
#
loop_
_entity_poly.entity_id
_entity_poly.type
_entity_poly.pdbx_seq_one_letter_code
_entity_poly.pdbx_strand_id
1 'polypeptide(L)'
;MSACNTGTPKAEIDEAYQQAEAAVRVTKKFQDDIEILGLTVKHYEDKIRYLRMEKDGVDDSIIDLEVITGKHHASSIKPEEEDSQSEDETYKNILKLEKSAAGLVCQLKTRHGTQVSHSPLVNDVTGIVATLGKVDDENLSWLFAEYLGKETMLALVCKTFIGVEAIESCDTEGAINRNHGLHGLGYSVGRTIHGRFHVICLADIIPYVGKFIANDPQRRLDLPKPKFPGGEIPSGFLGYAVNMIHIDKANFYVTTSGYGLRETLFYHLFSHLQVYRTRKDMLKARPLISDGALSLDGGIMRSRGDYYLGNREEAEVKFPRICEKSSVPGNYYEIENNLHRKKWDLERLLEVMQREQSKLDQAKFDFEIKKQDFVRFLARSSHPAQVLMRGNLKVHFPPTDSHYKSGLMTSFSSVEFICIRR
;
A
#
# COMPACT_ATOMS: atom_id res chain seq x y z
N MET A 1 -82.25 -21.78 54.09
CA MET A 1 -81.00 -22.22 54.76
C MET A 1 -79.90 -22.15 53.72
N SER A 2 -79.03 -21.16 53.82
CA SER A 2 -77.85 -20.98 52.97
C SER A 2 -76.71 -21.75 53.61
N ALA A 3 -76.19 -22.77 52.93
CA ALA A 3 -75.00 -23.49 53.37
C ALA A 3 -73.79 -22.90 52.63
N CYS A 4 -73.00 -22.12 53.37
CA CYS A 4 -71.67 -21.69 52.97
C CYS A 4 -70.80 -22.91 52.67
N ASN A 5 -70.25 -22.98 51.46
CA ASN A 5 -69.18 -23.90 51.10
C ASN A 5 -67.86 -23.10 51.19
N THR A 6 -67.14 -23.24 52.30
CA THR A 6 -65.82 -22.64 52.51
C THR A 6 -64.77 -23.73 52.75
N GLY A 7 -64.17 -24.17 51.66
CA GLY A 7 -62.88 -24.85 51.55
C GLY A 7 -62.56 -24.80 50.06
N THR A 8 -61.47 -24.20 49.57
CA THR A 8 -60.07 -24.25 50.00
C THR A 8 -59.25 -23.13 49.33
N PRO A 9 -58.79 -22.07 50.04
CA PRO A 9 -57.93 -21.03 49.46
C PRO A 9 -56.42 -21.34 49.49
N LYS A 10 -56.00 -22.34 50.29
CA LYS A 10 -54.57 -22.60 50.57
C LYS A 10 -53.85 -23.35 49.44
N ALA A 11 -54.54 -24.30 48.81
CA ALA A 11 -53.98 -25.11 47.73
C ALA A 11 -53.75 -24.28 46.45
N GLU A 12 -54.66 -23.37 46.10
CA GLU A 12 -54.54 -22.49 44.92
C GLU A 12 -53.42 -21.45 45.07
N ILE A 13 -53.17 -20.97 46.30
CA ILE A 13 -52.09 -20.02 46.59
C ILE A 13 -50.72 -20.72 46.54
N ASP A 14 -50.61 -21.94 47.09
CA ASP A 14 -49.39 -22.73 47.03
C ASP A 14 -49.04 -23.13 45.58
N GLU A 15 -50.05 -23.44 44.76
CA GLU A 15 -49.89 -23.80 43.34
C GLU A 15 -49.47 -22.59 42.48
N ALA A 16 -50.07 -21.41 42.71
CA ALA A 16 -49.65 -20.16 42.06
C ALA A 16 -48.22 -19.74 42.45
N TYR A 17 -47.84 -19.96 43.71
CA TYR A 17 -46.48 -19.68 44.21
C TYR A 17 -45.45 -20.64 43.59
N GLN A 18 -45.76 -21.94 43.51
CA GLN A 18 -44.93 -22.94 42.82
C GLN A 18 -44.74 -22.60 41.33
N GLN A 19 -45.79 -22.13 40.67
CA GLN A 19 -45.76 -21.73 39.25
C GLN A 19 -44.92 -20.45 39.02
N ALA A 20 -44.97 -19.49 39.95
CA ALA A 20 -44.13 -18.29 39.92
C ALA A 20 -42.66 -18.60 40.18
N GLU A 21 -42.36 -19.47 41.14
CA GLU A 21 -40.98 -19.88 41.43
C GLU A 21 -40.36 -20.67 40.26
N ALA A 22 -41.14 -21.54 39.62
CA ALA A 22 -40.73 -22.24 38.40
C ALA A 22 -40.44 -21.27 37.23
N ALA A 23 -41.29 -20.25 37.04
CA ALA A 23 -41.09 -19.23 36.00
C ALA A 23 -39.82 -18.39 36.24
N VAL A 24 -39.52 -18.03 37.49
CA VAL A 24 -38.29 -17.33 37.86
C VAL A 24 -37.05 -18.18 37.57
N ARG A 25 -37.08 -19.47 37.93
CA ARG A 25 -35.97 -20.41 37.65
C ARG A 25 -35.71 -20.56 36.15
N VAL A 26 -36.76 -20.69 35.34
CA VAL A 26 -36.65 -20.80 33.88
C VAL A 26 -36.14 -19.49 33.26
N THR A 27 -36.63 -18.34 33.72
CA THR A 27 -36.17 -17.02 33.26
C THR A 27 -34.68 -16.84 33.54
N LYS A 28 -34.22 -17.17 34.74
CA LYS A 28 -32.81 -17.09 35.11
C LYS A 28 -31.95 -17.98 34.23
N LYS A 29 -32.39 -19.22 33.95
CA LYS A 29 -31.70 -20.12 33.03
C LYS A 29 -31.55 -19.51 31.62
N PHE A 30 -32.59 -18.86 31.09
CA PHE A 30 -32.48 -18.17 29.80
C PHE A 30 -31.49 -17.02 29.84
N GLN A 31 -31.47 -16.24 30.93
CA GLN A 31 -30.51 -15.15 31.10
C GLN A 31 -29.07 -15.67 31.14
N ASP A 32 -28.80 -16.68 31.96
CA ASP A 32 -27.48 -17.32 32.08
C ASP A 32 -27.01 -17.89 30.72
N ASP A 33 -27.89 -18.60 30.00
CA ASP A 33 -27.59 -19.15 28.68
C ASP A 33 -27.28 -18.05 27.65
N ILE A 34 -28.05 -16.95 27.63
CA ILE A 34 -27.82 -15.81 26.74
C ILE A 34 -26.51 -15.10 27.07
N GLU A 35 -26.18 -14.95 28.36
CA GLU A 35 -24.92 -14.35 28.79
C GLU A 35 -23.73 -15.19 28.33
N ILE A 36 -23.78 -16.51 28.51
CA ILE A 36 -22.74 -17.45 28.05
C ILE A 36 -22.56 -17.37 26.53
N LEU A 37 -23.66 -17.36 25.77
CA LEU A 37 -23.61 -17.20 24.31
C LEU A 37 -23.04 -15.83 23.91
N GLY A 38 -23.40 -14.76 24.62
CA GLY A 38 -22.85 -13.42 24.40
C GLY A 38 -21.35 -13.34 24.64
N LEU A 39 -20.85 -13.94 25.72
CA LEU A 39 -19.42 -14.07 25.99
C LEU A 39 -18.70 -14.91 24.92
N THR A 40 -19.34 -15.96 24.43
CA THR A 40 -18.83 -16.80 23.35
C THR A 40 -18.70 -16.03 22.03
N VAL A 41 -19.72 -15.24 21.67
CA VAL A 41 -19.66 -14.34 20.50
C VAL A 41 -18.50 -13.36 20.64
N LYS A 42 -18.40 -12.67 21.79
CA LYS A 42 -17.31 -11.72 22.05
C LYS A 42 -15.93 -12.38 21.94
N HIS A 43 -15.76 -13.58 22.50
CA HIS A 43 -14.51 -14.33 22.41
C HIS A 43 -14.07 -14.55 20.95
N TYR A 44 -14.99 -14.99 20.08
CA TYR A 44 -14.69 -15.21 18.67
C TYR A 44 -14.48 -13.89 17.91
N GLU A 45 -15.19 -12.81 18.24
CA GLU A 45 -14.94 -11.48 17.65
C GLU A 45 -13.53 -10.96 17.97
N ASP A 46 -13.11 -11.06 19.24
CA ASP A 46 -11.77 -10.66 19.66
C ASP A 46 -10.69 -11.54 19.02
N LYS A 47 -10.95 -12.84 18.88
CA LYS A 47 -10.05 -13.77 18.18
C LYS A 47 -9.91 -13.42 16.70
N ILE A 48 -11.00 -13.12 15.99
CA ILE A 48 -10.96 -12.70 14.58
C ILE A 48 -10.20 -11.38 14.43
N ARG A 49 -10.39 -10.43 15.37
CA ARG A 49 -9.67 -9.15 15.40
C ARG A 49 -8.15 -9.37 15.52
N TYR A 50 -7.73 -10.24 16.44
CA TYR A 50 -6.32 -10.61 16.61
C TYR A 50 -5.74 -11.24 15.34
N LEU A 51 -6.43 -12.22 14.76
CA LEU A 51 -5.98 -12.90 13.53
C LEU A 51 -5.86 -11.93 12.36
N ARG A 52 -6.73 -10.93 12.25
CA ARG A 52 -6.63 -9.88 11.24
C ARG A 52 -5.37 -9.03 11.41
N MET A 53 -5.05 -8.64 12.63
CA MET A 53 -3.81 -7.90 12.92
C MET A 53 -2.56 -8.72 12.59
N GLU A 54 -2.57 -10.03 12.89
CA GLU A 54 -1.49 -10.94 12.52
C GLU A 54 -1.35 -11.06 11.00
N LYS A 55 -2.47 -11.17 10.28
CA LYS A 55 -2.50 -11.20 8.81
C LYS A 55 -1.90 -9.93 8.22
N ASP A 56 -2.30 -8.76 8.71
CA ASP A 56 -1.80 -7.48 8.22
C ASP A 56 -0.28 -7.37 8.42
N GLY A 57 0.26 -7.91 9.53
CA GLY A 57 1.71 -8.00 9.76
C GLY A 57 2.44 -8.95 8.81
N VAL A 58 1.82 -10.08 8.44
CA VAL A 58 2.37 -11.02 7.45
C VAL A 58 2.34 -10.40 6.05
N ASP A 59 1.22 -9.77 5.65
CA ASP A 59 1.10 -9.05 4.38
C ASP A 59 2.13 -7.92 4.28
N ASP A 60 2.29 -7.13 5.34
CA ASP A 60 3.33 -6.10 5.45
C ASP A 60 4.71 -6.70 5.14
N SER A 61 5.06 -7.82 5.78
CA SER A 61 6.35 -8.49 5.59
C SER A 61 6.53 -9.07 4.17
N ILE A 62 5.46 -9.58 3.54
CA ILE A 62 5.52 -10.11 2.17
C ILE A 62 5.86 -8.97 1.20
N ILE A 63 5.20 -7.82 1.32
CA ILE A 63 5.45 -6.66 0.46
C ILE A 63 6.92 -6.22 0.56
N ASP A 64 7.48 -6.14 1.78
CA ASP A 64 8.88 -5.74 1.96
C ASP A 64 9.84 -6.74 1.31
N LEU A 65 9.57 -8.03 1.45
CA LEU A 65 10.38 -9.09 0.83
C LEU A 65 10.24 -9.10 -0.71
N GLU A 66 9.06 -8.81 -1.25
CA GLU A 66 8.84 -8.69 -2.71
C GLU A 66 9.58 -7.50 -3.31
N VAL A 67 9.58 -6.35 -2.62
CA VAL A 67 10.40 -5.19 -3.01
C VAL A 67 11.89 -5.54 -2.96
N ILE A 68 12.34 -6.29 -1.95
CA ILE A 68 13.76 -6.68 -1.81
C ILE A 68 14.19 -7.65 -2.90
N THR A 69 13.37 -8.65 -3.21
CA THR A 69 13.69 -9.71 -4.18
C THR A 69 13.57 -9.27 -5.63
N GLY A 70 12.90 -8.15 -5.92
CA GLY A 70 12.70 -7.64 -7.29
C GLY A 70 11.79 -8.52 -8.15
N LYS A 71 11.35 -9.68 -7.64
CA LYS A 71 10.50 -10.66 -8.31
C LYS A 71 9.04 -10.22 -8.26
N HIS A 72 8.67 -9.24 -9.06
CA HIS A 72 7.27 -8.92 -9.31
C HIS A 72 6.70 -9.93 -10.34
N HIS A 73 6.26 -11.09 -9.83
CA HIS A 73 5.43 -12.16 -10.43
C HIS A 73 5.59 -12.57 -11.91
N ALA A 74 5.96 -13.84 -12.09
CA ALA A 74 5.29 -14.84 -12.95
C ALA A 74 4.48 -14.32 -14.16
N SER A 75 5.17 -13.72 -15.13
CA SER A 75 4.84 -14.00 -16.54
C SER A 75 5.71 -15.17 -16.97
N SER A 76 5.08 -16.22 -17.48
CA SER A 76 5.73 -17.41 -18.01
C SER A 76 6.55 -17.04 -19.26
N ILE A 77 7.77 -16.56 -19.08
CA ILE A 77 8.76 -16.48 -20.14
C ILE A 77 10.02 -17.16 -19.61
N LYS A 78 10.43 -18.20 -20.32
CA LYS A 78 11.63 -19.00 -20.04
C LYS A 78 12.85 -18.07 -19.95
N PRO A 79 13.89 -18.44 -19.18
CA PRO A 79 15.17 -17.74 -19.25
C PRO A 79 15.78 -18.00 -20.63
N GLU A 80 15.63 -17.06 -21.56
CA GLU A 80 16.47 -17.01 -22.75
C GLU A 80 17.78 -16.32 -22.37
N GLU A 81 18.88 -16.96 -22.73
CA GLU A 81 20.26 -16.53 -22.50
C GLU A 81 20.60 -15.28 -23.33
N GLU A 82 20.14 -14.09 -22.95
CA GLU A 82 20.54 -12.82 -23.60
C GLU A 82 20.98 -11.74 -22.59
N ASP A 83 21.62 -12.16 -21.51
CA ASP A 83 21.71 -11.35 -20.29
C ASP A 83 22.86 -10.32 -20.25
N SER A 84 23.32 -9.85 -21.42
CA SER A 84 24.28 -8.73 -21.53
C SER A 84 23.82 -7.61 -22.46
N GLN A 85 22.60 -7.68 -23.01
CA GLN A 85 22.16 -6.74 -24.03
C GLN A 85 21.43 -5.49 -23.49
N SER A 86 20.83 -5.52 -22.30
CA SER A 86 19.84 -4.50 -21.87
C SER A 86 20.43 -3.14 -21.44
N GLU A 87 21.55 -3.14 -20.68
CA GLU A 87 22.27 -1.90 -20.35
C GLU A 87 22.79 -1.25 -21.63
N ASP A 88 23.49 -2.04 -22.44
CA ASP A 88 23.97 -1.66 -23.77
C ASP A 88 22.85 -1.13 -24.68
N GLU A 89 21.66 -1.72 -24.62
CA GLU A 89 20.50 -1.29 -25.41
C GLU A 89 20.02 0.11 -25.01
N THR A 90 19.91 0.39 -23.71
CA THR A 90 19.51 1.72 -23.22
C THR A 90 20.50 2.78 -23.67
N TYR A 91 21.80 2.52 -23.50
CA TYR A 91 22.86 3.41 -23.99
C TYR A 91 22.80 3.58 -25.52
N LYS A 92 22.59 2.49 -26.28
CA LYS A 92 22.42 2.54 -27.74
C LYS A 92 21.22 3.38 -28.15
N ASN A 93 20.08 3.26 -27.45
CA ASN A 93 18.88 4.03 -27.76
C ASN A 93 19.08 5.53 -27.49
N ILE A 94 19.77 5.88 -26.41
CA ILE A 94 20.17 7.28 -26.16
C ILE A 94 21.15 7.79 -27.23
N LEU A 95 22.11 6.97 -27.66
CA LEU A 95 23.09 7.35 -28.70
C LEU A 95 22.43 7.61 -30.07
N LYS A 96 21.35 6.87 -30.42
CA LYS A 96 20.56 7.10 -31.64
C LYS A 96 19.90 8.48 -31.66
N LEU A 97 19.74 9.14 -30.51
CA LEU A 97 19.19 10.50 -30.40
C LEU A 97 20.27 11.56 -30.71
N GLU A 98 20.72 11.59 -31.96
CA GLU A 98 21.87 12.38 -32.43
C GLU A 98 21.73 13.90 -32.22
N LYS A 99 20.52 14.41 -32.08
CA LYS A 99 20.26 15.85 -31.87
C LYS A 99 20.01 16.23 -30.41
N SER A 100 20.03 15.26 -29.49
CA SER A 100 19.76 15.49 -28.07
C SER A 100 21.03 15.76 -27.26
N ALA A 101 20.90 16.54 -26.19
CA ALA A 101 21.96 16.76 -25.20
C ALA A 101 22.39 15.44 -24.53
N ALA A 102 21.42 14.59 -24.16
CA ALA A 102 21.66 13.27 -23.60
C ALA A 102 22.51 12.39 -24.53
N GLY A 103 22.16 12.32 -25.82
CA GLY A 103 22.93 11.57 -26.81
C GLY A 103 24.36 12.08 -26.96
N LEU A 104 24.59 13.39 -26.86
CA LEU A 104 25.93 13.97 -26.91
C LEU A 104 26.75 13.60 -25.66
N VAL A 105 26.19 13.82 -24.47
CA VAL A 105 26.86 13.48 -23.20
C VAL A 105 27.17 11.98 -23.13
N CYS A 106 26.22 11.14 -23.56
CA CYS A 106 26.40 9.70 -23.65
C CYS A 106 27.62 9.34 -24.52
N GLN A 107 27.70 9.92 -25.72
CA GLN A 107 28.82 9.69 -26.64
C GLN A 107 30.16 10.16 -26.06
N LEU A 108 30.19 11.32 -25.41
CA LEU A 108 31.39 11.86 -24.77
C LEU A 108 31.87 10.93 -23.65
N LYS A 109 30.96 10.36 -22.85
CA LYS A 109 31.31 9.39 -21.81
C LYS A 109 31.83 8.07 -22.39
N THR A 110 31.28 7.59 -23.51
CA THR A 110 31.75 6.34 -24.16
C THR A 110 33.10 6.50 -24.86
N ARG A 111 33.39 7.65 -25.47
CA ARG A 111 34.63 7.87 -26.25
C ARG A 111 35.85 8.26 -25.40
N HIS A 112 35.66 8.76 -24.18
CA HIS A 112 36.73 9.46 -23.45
C HIS A 112 37.18 8.79 -22.16
N GLY A 113 37.15 7.46 -22.08
CA GLY A 113 37.75 6.70 -20.96
C GLY A 113 39.25 6.96 -20.73
N THR A 114 39.95 7.79 -21.51
CA THR A 114 41.39 8.04 -21.30
C THR A 114 41.93 9.45 -21.67
N GLN A 115 41.21 10.39 -22.32
CA GLN A 115 41.85 11.67 -22.74
C GLN A 115 40.99 12.96 -22.74
N VAL A 116 39.81 13.04 -22.12
CA VAL A 116 39.06 14.32 -21.93
C VAL A 116 38.60 14.50 -20.47
N SER A 117 39.32 13.92 -19.52
CA SER A 117 39.08 13.99 -18.08
C SER A 117 39.30 15.38 -17.45
N HIS A 118 39.53 16.43 -18.25
CA HIS A 118 39.89 17.77 -17.76
C HIS A 118 38.86 18.87 -18.03
N SER A 119 37.70 18.57 -18.63
CA SER A 119 36.61 19.56 -18.72
C SER A 119 35.77 19.55 -17.43
N PRO A 120 35.70 20.65 -16.66
CA PRO A 120 34.90 20.74 -15.43
C PRO A 120 33.43 20.40 -15.66
N LEU A 121 32.92 20.67 -16.86
CA LEU A 121 31.55 20.40 -17.27
C LEU A 121 31.15 18.93 -17.14
N VAL A 122 31.95 18.04 -17.73
CA VAL A 122 31.63 16.61 -17.80
C VAL A 122 31.76 15.95 -16.42
N ASN A 123 32.59 16.54 -15.55
CA ASN A 123 32.84 16.03 -14.20
C ASN A 123 31.69 16.31 -13.23
N ASP A 124 30.92 17.40 -13.42
CA ASP A 124 29.75 17.70 -12.59
C ASP A 124 28.51 16.91 -13.03
N VAL A 125 28.41 16.55 -14.32
CA VAL A 125 27.31 15.72 -14.84
C VAL A 125 27.42 14.27 -14.34
N THR A 126 26.61 13.95 -13.34
CA THR A 126 26.48 12.60 -12.78
C THR A 126 26.05 11.61 -13.85
N GLY A 127 25.02 11.93 -14.64
CA GLY A 127 24.54 11.06 -15.71
C GLY A 127 23.24 11.55 -16.34
N ILE A 128 22.59 10.64 -17.07
CA ILE A 128 21.26 10.84 -17.66
C ILE A 128 20.28 10.03 -16.81
N VAL A 129 19.08 10.55 -16.52
CA VAL A 129 18.11 9.87 -15.64
C VAL A 129 17.93 8.39 -16.01
N ALA A 130 17.72 8.09 -17.30
CA ALA A 130 17.57 6.74 -17.81
C ALA A 130 18.74 5.78 -17.50
N THR A 131 19.95 6.29 -17.23
CA THR A 131 21.16 5.48 -16.99
C THR A 131 21.57 5.45 -15.52
N LEU A 132 20.87 6.17 -14.64
CA LEU A 132 21.25 6.33 -13.23
C LEU A 132 20.55 5.34 -12.28
N GLY A 133 19.62 4.55 -12.82
CA GLY A 133 18.90 3.52 -12.09
C GLY A 133 18.66 2.31 -12.99
N LYS A 134 18.48 1.14 -12.36
CA LYS A 134 18.14 -0.11 -13.03
C LYS A 134 16.83 -0.66 -12.45
N VAL A 135 16.08 -1.41 -13.24
CA VAL A 135 14.80 -1.99 -12.81
C VAL A 135 14.82 -3.49 -13.07
N ASP A 136 14.36 -4.29 -12.12
CA ASP A 136 14.40 -5.76 -12.23
C ASP A 136 13.47 -6.32 -13.31
N ASP A 137 12.29 -5.71 -13.45
CA ASP A 137 11.22 -6.13 -14.36
C ASP A 137 11.12 -5.20 -15.57
N GLU A 138 11.01 -5.80 -16.75
CA GLU A 138 10.94 -5.05 -18.01
C GLU A 138 9.65 -4.23 -18.10
N ASN A 139 8.50 -4.80 -17.73
CA ASN A 139 7.23 -4.07 -17.78
C ASN A 139 7.23 -2.87 -16.82
N LEU A 140 7.81 -3.01 -15.63
CA LEU A 140 8.02 -1.87 -14.71
C LEU A 140 8.96 -0.82 -15.30
N SER A 141 10.05 -1.23 -15.95
CA SER A 141 10.96 -0.29 -16.62
C SER A 141 10.21 0.57 -17.64
N TRP A 142 9.38 -0.05 -18.46
CA TRP A 142 8.51 0.65 -19.43
C TRP A 142 7.51 1.58 -18.74
N LEU A 143 6.80 1.10 -17.72
CA LEU A 143 5.80 1.91 -17.00
C LEU A 143 6.43 3.12 -16.32
N PHE A 144 7.63 2.97 -15.75
CA PHE A 144 8.36 4.08 -15.15
C PHE A 144 8.84 5.07 -16.21
N ALA A 145 9.27 4.60 -17.38
CA ALA A 145 9.66 5.48 -18.49
C ALA A 145 8.47 6.25 -19.08
N GLU A 146 7.33 5.59 -19.27
CA GLU A 146 6.07 6.21 -19.70
C GLU A 146 5.57 7.21 -18.65
N TYR A 147 5.68 6.85 -17.37
CA TYR A 147 5.41 7.79 -16.28
C TYR A 147 6.37 8.98 -16.34
N LEU A 148 7.69 8.83 -16.30
CA LEU A 148 8.56 10.01 -16.28
C LEU A 148 8.46 10.85 -17.56
N GLY A 149 8.13 10.21 -18.69
CA GLY A 149 8.09 10.83 -20.00
C GLY A 149 9.48 11.02 -20.58
N LYS A 150 9.53 11.17 -21.91
CA LYS A 150 10.79 11.25 -22.67
C LYS A 150 11.71 12.38 -22.20
N GLU A 151 11.18 13.57 -21.94
CA GLU A 151 11.99 14.72 -21.54
C GLU A 151 12.71 14.49 -20.20
N THR A 152 12.03 13.89 -19.23
CA THR A 152 12.60 13.55 -17.91
C THR A 152 13.57 12.39 -18.01
N MET A 153 13.25 11.35 -18.79
CA MET A 153 14.15 10.20 -18.99
C MET A 153 15.49 10.61 -19.62
N LEU A 154 15.48 11.63 -20.47
CA LEU A 154 16.67 12.19 -21.12
C LEU A 154 17.31 13.36 -20.35
N ALA A 155 16.82 13.69 -19.16
CA ALA A 155 17.35 14.81 -18.39
C ALA A 155 18.80 14.56 -17.96
N LEU A 156 19.64 15.60 -18.04
CA LEU A 156 21.00 15.60 -17.51
C LEU A 156 20.96 15.88 -16.01
N VAL A 157 21.70 15.13 -15.22
CA VAL A 157 21.75 15.29 -13.76
C VAL A 157 23.10 15.87 -13.34
N CYS A 158 23.10 17.10 -12.86
CA CYS A 158 24.26 17.83 -12.34
C CYS A 158 24.33 17.71 -10.81
N LYS A 159 25.55 17.67 -10.27
CA LYS A 159 25.74 17.69 -8.82
C LYS A 159 25.49 19.07 -8.24
N THR A 160 25.91 20.11 -8.95
CA THR A 160 25.91 21.49 -8.46
C THR A 160 25.30 22.46 -9.47
N PHE A 161 24.88 23.63 -8.98
CA PHE A 161 24.41 24.70 -9.85
C PHE A 161 25.50 25.22 -10.79
N ILE A 162 26.78 25.20 -10.36
CA ILE A 162 27.93 25.53 -11.20
C ILE A 162 28.00 24.61 -12.43
N GLY A 163 27.65 23.32 -12.26
CA GLY A 163 27.53 22.39 -13.37
C GLY A 163 26.44 22.78 -14.37
N VAL A 164 25.29 23.27 -13.88
CA VAL A 164 24.19 23.75 -14.72
C VAL A 164 24.62 24.97 -15.52
N GLU A 165 25.23 25.96 -14.88
CA GLU A 165 25.75 27.17 -15.55
C GLU A 165 26.82 26.85 -16.60
N ALA A 166 27.62 25.80 -16.37
CA ALA A 166 28.62 25.40 -17.33
C ALA A 166 28.00 24.75 -18.59
N ILE A 167 26.81 24.14 -18.50
CA ILE A 167 26.15 23.46 -19.63
C ILE A 167 25.67 24.45 -20.68
N GLU A 168 25.09 25.57 -20.26
CA GLU A 168 24.57 26.59 -21.15
C GLU A 168 24.97 27.98 -20.65
N SER A 169 25.62 28.75 -21.52
CA SER A 169 25.93 30.16 -21.25
C SER A 169 25.19 31.05 -22.24
N CYS A 170 24.60 32.13 -21.75
CA CYS A 170 24.03 33.18 -22.57
C CYS A 170 24.95 34.41 -22.60
N ASP A 171 24.83 35.21 -23.65
CA ASP A 171 25.44 36.54 -23.68
C ASP A 171 24.61 37.55 -22.86
N THR A 172 25.06 38.81 -22.85
CA THR A 172 24.41 39.90 -22.12
C THR A 172 23.01 40.24 -22.64
N GLU A 173 22.67 39.81 -23.85
CA GLU A 173 21.35 40.00 -24.46
C GLU A 173 20.42 38.80 -24.19
N GLY A 174 20.93 37.76 -23.50
CA GLY A 174 20.21 36.54 -23.18
C GLY A 174 20.19 35.51 -24.32
N ALA A 175 20.98 35.71 -25.39
CA ALA A 175 21.08 34.76 -26.48
C ALA A 175 22.08 33.64 -26.14
N ILE A 176 21.73 32.40 -26.51
CA ILE A 176 22.55 31.23 -26.23
C ILE A 176 23.86 31.29 -27.01
N ASN A 177 24.99 31.23 -26.29
CA ASN A 177 26.31 31.18 -26.92
C ASN A 177 26.62 29.77 -27.41
N ARG A 178 26.55 29.57 -28.73
CA ARG A 178 26.76 28.27 -29.38
C ARG A 178 28.20 27.75 -29.32
N ASN A 179 29.16 28.59 -28.92
CA ASN A 179 30.57 28.23 -28.84
C ASN A 179 31.00 27.77 -27.44
N HIS A 180 30.11 27.88 -26.45
CA HIS A 180 30.39 27.55 -25.05
C HIS A 180 29.61 26.32 -24.57
N GLY A 181 30.00 25.82 -23.41
CA GLY A 181 29.33 24.74 -22.70
C GLY A 181 29.12 23.50 -23.56
N LEU A 182 27.92 22.92 -23.46
CA LEU A 182 27.58 21.70 -24.16
C LEU A 182 27.39 21.93 -25.67
N HIS A 183 26.96 23.12 -26.10
CA HIS A 183 26.84 23.47 -27.51
C HIS A 183 28.20 23.52 -28.22
N GLY A 184 29.20 24.16 -27.61
CA GLY A 184 30.56 24.22 -28.13
C GLY A 184 31.22 22.83 -28.20
N LEU A 185 31.01 22.00 -27.18
CA LEU A 185 31.45 20.61 -27.20
C LEU A 185 30.75 19.77 -28.28
N GLY A 186 29.46 20.02 -28.51
CA GLY A 186 28.73 19.40 -29.62
C GLY A 186 29.39 19.73 -30.95
N TYR A 187 29.63 21.02 -31.19
CA TYR A 187 30.24 21.49 -32.43
C TYR A 187 31.63 20.88 -32.67
N SER A 188 32.46 20.75 -31.64
CA SER A 188 33.81 20.17 -31.76
C SER A 188 33.83 18.69 -32.14
N VAL A 189 32.76 17.95 -31.82
CA VAL A 189 32.57 16.54 -32.24
C VAL A 189 31.65 16.39 -33.46
N GLY A 190 31.31 17.50 -34.13
CA GLY A 190 30.49 17.50 -35.34
C GLY A 190 29.00 17.28 -35.10
N ARG A 191 28.50 17.51 -33.89
CA ARG A 191 27.09 17.39 -33.52
C ARG A 191 26.47 18.73 -33.16
N THR A 192 25.15 18.80 -33.27
CA THR A 192 24.38 19.97 -32.85
C THR A 192 23.26 19.52 -31.93
N ILE A 193 23.02 20.28 -30.88
CA ILE A 193 21.87 20.08 -29.98
C ILE A 193 20.71 20.92 -30.51
N HIS A 194 19.54 20.29 -30.67
CA HIS A 194 18.33 20.94 -31.15
C HIS A 194 17.28 20.95 -30.05
N GLY A 195 16.57 22.08 -29.94
CA GLY A 195 15.50 22.25 -28.96
C GLY A 195 16.00 22.43 -27.53
N ARG A 196 15.04 22.48 -26.60
CA ARG A 196 15.32 22.55 -25.16
C ARG A 196 15.67 21.16 -24.66
N PHE A 197 16.48 21.10 -23.61
CA PHE A 197 16.75 19.88 -22.87
C PHE A 197 16.63 20.14 -21.37
N HIS A 198 16.31 19.09 -20.62
CA HIS A 198 16.05 19.17 -19.20
C HIS A 198 17.34 18.92 -18.42
N VAL A 199 17.63 19.77 -17.43
CA VAL A 199 18.75 19.60 -16.49
C VAL A 199 18.20 19.62 -15.07
N ILE A 200 18.64 18.66 -14.26
CA ILE A 200 18.26 18.51 -12.85
C ILE A 200 19.51 18.75 -12.00
N CYS A 201 19.45 19.71 -11.07
CA CYS A 201 20.51 20.00 -10.12
C CYS A 201 20.27 19.27 -8.79
N LEU A 202 21.15 18.36 -8.40
CA LEU A 202 21.02 17.62 -7.14
C LEU A 202 21.17 18.52 -5.91
N ALA A 203 22.01 19.56 -5.96
CA ALA A 203 22.20 20.49 -4.85
C ALA A 203 20.95 21.34 -4.54
N ASP A 204 20.10 21.57 -5.54
CA ASP A 204 18.88 22.38 -5.40
C ASP A 204 17.64 21.52 -5.07
N ILE A 205 17.76 20.20 -5.13
CA ILE A 205 16.70 19.28 -4.71
C ILE A 205 16.67 19.20 -3.18
N ILE A 206 15.48 19.35 -2.62
CA ILE A 206 15.24 19.05 -1.21
C ILE A 206 15.26 17.52 -1.03
N PRO A 207 16.23 16.96 -0.28
CA PRO A 207 16.32 15.52 -0.09
C PRO A 207 15.18 15.02 0.80
N TYR A 208 14.86 13.74 0.66
CA TYR A 208 14.04 13.02 1.63
C TYR A 208 14.77 12.97 2.99
N VAL A 209 14.10 13.47 4.02
CA VAL A 209 14.63 13.56 5.39
C VAL A 209 14.14 12.46 6.34
N GLY A 210 13.33 11.52 5.83
CA GLY A 210 12.82 10.41 6.63
C GLY A 210 13.83 9.27 6.79
N LYS A 211 13.35 8.15 7.34
CA LYS A 211 14.20 7.00 7.66
C LYS A 211 14.46 6.13 6.44
N PHE A 212 15.55 5.36 6.52
CA PHE A 212 15.87 4.28 5.59
C PHE A 212 15.54 2.94 6.26
N ILE A 213 15.28 1.93 5.44
CA ILE A 213 15.11 0.55 5.91
C ILE A 213 16.43 0.09 6.54
N ALA A 214 16.37 -0.36 7.79
CA ALA A 214 17.56 -0.78 8.52
C ALA A 214 18.21 -2.01 7.86
N ASN A 215 19.54 -1.97 7.72
CA ASN A 215 20.35 -3.04 7.13
C ASN A 215 20.00 -3.42 5.68
N ASP A 216 19.28 -2.57 4.94
CA ASP A 216 19.00 -2.80 3.53
C ASP A 216 20.21 -2.45 2.65
N PRO A 217 20.80 -3.39 1.90
CA PRO A 217 21.96 -3.13 1.05
C PRO A 217 21.68 -2.15 -0.11
N GLN A 218 20.41 -1.92 -0.46
CA GLN A 218 19.99 -0.94 -1.47
C GLN A 218 19.60 0.43 -0.89
N ARG A 219 19.73 0.61 0.43
CA ARG A 219 19.37 1.84 1.16
C ARG A 219 17.99 2.37 0.75
N ARG A 220 16.98 1.51 0.71
CA ARG A 220 15.60 1.92 0.40
C ARG A 220 14.99 2.79 1.49
N LEU A 221 14.04 3.62 1.10
CA LEU A 221 13.35 4.55 1.99
C LEU A 221 12.30 3.80 2.81
N ASP A 222 12.24 4.07 4.11
CA ASP A 222 11.21 3.56 5.00
C ASP A 222 9.97 4.46 4.91
N LEU A 223 9.19 4.24 3.86
CA LEU A 223 7.96 5.00 3.56
C LEU A 223 6.76 4.30 4.20
N PRO A 224 5.87 5.03 4.90
CA PRO A 224 4.70 4.44 5.52
C PRO A 224 3.77 3.86 4.45
N LYS A 225 3.40 2.59 4.59
CA LYS A 225 2.49 1.92 3.65
C LYS A 225 1.07 2.51 3.75
N PRO A 226 0.33 2.62 2.63
CA PRO A 226 -1.04 3.10 2.67
C PRO A 226 -1.91 2.09 3.42
N LYS A 227 -2.75 2.58 4.35
CA LYS A 227 -3.68 1.76 5.13
C LYS A 227 -5.06 2.40 5.13
N PHE A 228 -6.11 1.61 4.95
CA PHE A 228 -7.49 2.04 5.16
C PHE A 228 -7.73 2.34 6.65
N PRO A 229 -8.83 3.03 7.03
CA PRO A 229 -9.16 3.28 8.43
C PRO A 229 -9.21 2.01 9.31
N GLY A 230 -9.43 0.84 8.71
CA GLY A 230 -9.40 -0.47 9.38
C GLY A 230 -8.01 -1.08 9.57
N GLY A 231 -6.93 -0.41 9.15
CA GLY A 231 -5.54 -0.91 9.22
C GLY A 231 -5.10 -1.73 8.02
N GLU A 232 -6.05 -2.18 7.19
CA GLU A 232 -5.79 -3.02 6.03
C GLU A 232 -5.02 -2.26 4.93
N ILE A 233 -3.99 -2.89 4.38
CA ILE A 233 -3.26 -2.39 3.21
C ILE A 233 -4.14 -2.61 1.97
N PRO A 234 -4.21 -1.65 1.03
CA PRO A 234 -4.91 -1.84 -0.22
C PRO A 234 -4.50 -3.10 -0.96
N SER A 235 -5.51 -3.85 -1.41
CA SER A 235 -5.28 -5.04 -2.24
C SER A 235 -4.44 -4.68 -3.45
N GLY A 236 -3.45 -5.51 -3.76
CA GLY A 236 -2.61 -5.33 -4.93
C GLY A 236 -1.55 -4.23 -4.81
N PHE A 237 -1.40 -3.54 -3.69
CA PHE A 237 -0.25 -2.65 -3.47
C PHE A 237 1.05 -3.45 -3.45
N LEU A 238 2.03 -3.05 -4.27
CA LEU A 238 3.31 -3.73 -4.44
C LEU A 238 4.50 -2.98 -3.83
N GLY A 239 4.29 -1.72 -3.43
CA GLY A 239 5.35 -0.86 -2.90
C GLY A 239 5.40 0.51 -3.59
N TYR A 240 6.43 1.27 -3.22
CA TYR A 240 6.71 2.59 -3.79
C TYR A 240 7.73 2.49 -4.93
N ALA A 241 7.48 3.17 -6.04
CA ALA A 241 8.32 3.14 -7.24
C ALA A 241 9.78 3.54 -6.94
N VAL A 242 9.99 4.53 -6.07
CA VAL A 242 11.34 4.96 -5.65
C VAL A 242 12.17 3.82 -5.05
N ASN A 243 11.55 2.81 -4.43
CA ASN A 243 12.22 1.66 -3.83
C ASN A 243 12.39 0.47 -4.81
N MET A 244 11.77 0.55 -5.98
CA MET A 244 11.88 -0.43 -7.06
C MET A 244 13.02 -0.11 -8.04
N ILE A 245 13.61 1.08 -7.94
CA ILE A 245 14.83 1.43 -8.68
C ILE A 245 16.05 0.90 -7.93
N HIS A 246 16.86 0.10 -8.60
CA HIS A 246 18.18 -0.30 -8.14
C HIS A 246 19.21 0.77 -8.49
N ILE A 247 20.06 1.09 -7.52
CA ILE A 247 21.08 2.13 -7.66
C ILE A 247 22.44 1.49 -7.43
N ASP A 248 23.39 1.78 -8.31
CA ASP A 248 24.77 1.33 -8.14
C ASP A 248 25.37 1.93 -6.86
N LYS A 249 26.15 1.14 -6.12
CA LYS A 249 26.73 1.55 -4.82
C LYS A 249 27.54 2.84 -4.89
N ALA A 250 28.18 3.12 -6.03
CA ALA A 250 28.91 4.36 -6.27
C ALA A 250 28.02 5.61 -6.16
N ASN A 251 26.70 5.45 -6.34
CA ASN A 251 25.71 6.53 -6.34
C ASN A 251 24.91 6.62 -5.03
N PHE A 252 25.34 5.91 -3.98
CA PHE A 252 24.73 6.04 -2.65
C PHE A 252 25.12 7.35 -1.96
N TYR A 253 26.21 8.00 -2.35
CA TYR A 253 26.67 9.24 -1.75
C TYR A 253 27.24 10.13 -2.86
N VAL A 254 26.39 10.97 -3.46
CA VAL A 254 26.72 11.74 -4.67
C VAL A 254 26.90 13.22 -4.39
N THR A 255 26.07 13.78 -3.51
CA THR A 255 26.13 15.20 -3.17
C THR A 255 27.23 15.48 -2.13
N THR A 256 27.70 16.72 -2.08
CA THR A 256 28.68 17.18 -1.09
C THR A 256 28.17 17.06 0.34
N SER A 257 26.85 17.16 0.54
CA SER A 257 26.16 16.96 1.82
C SER A 257 26.01 15.49 2.22
N GLY A 258 26.49 14.55 1.40
CA GLY A 258 26.45 13.11 1.70
C GLY A 258 25.11 12.43 1.37
N TYR A 259 24.25 13.04 0.56
CA TYR A 259 23.04 12.38 0.04
C TYR A 259 23.31 11.61 -1.25
N GLY A 260 22.66 10.46 -1.40
CA GLY A 260 22.63 9.62 -2.60
C GLY A 260 21.50 9.96 -3.57
N LEU A 261 21.47 9.24 -4.69
CA LEU A 261 20.46 9.45 -5.73
C LEU A 261 19.05 9.02 -5.30
N ARG A 262 18.90 8.10 -4.35
CA ARG A 262 17.57 7.61 -3.95
C ARG A 262 16.77 8.71 -3.26
N GLU A 263 17.36 9.28 -2.22
CA GLU A 263 16.76 10.30 -1.38
C GLU A 263 16.75 11.69 -2.04
N THR A 264 17.51 11.90 -3.11
CA THR A 264 17.48 13.15 -3.91
C THR A 264 16.71 12.93 -5.21
N LEU A 265 17.40 12.52 -6.28
CA LEU A 265 16.87 12.40 -7.64
C LEU A 265 15.61 11.54 -7.71
N PHE A 266 15.68 10.26 -7.31
CA PHE A 266 14.57 9.34 -7.53
C PHE A 266 13.38 9.62 -6.63
N TYR A 267 13.61 10.15 -5.42
CA TYR A 267 12.52 10.64 -4.59
C TYR A 267 11.90 11.93 -5.16
N HIS A 268 12.68 12.82 -5.76
CA HIS A 268 12.12 13.97 -6.46
C HIS A 268 11.27 13.57 -7.67
N LEU A 269 11.70 12.55 -8.43
CA LEU A 269 11.00 12.07 -9.62
C LEU A 269 9.76 11.23 -9.32
N PHE A 270 9.82 10.37 -8.31
CA PHE A 270 8.75 9.42 -8.00
C PHE A 270 7.99 9.76 -6.71
N SER A 271 8.55 10.51 -5.77
CA SER A 271 7.93 10.84 -4.48
C SER A 271 7.28 9.60 -3.83
N HIS A 272 6.00 9.68 -3.44
CA HIS A 272 5.21 8.56 -2.95
C HIS A 272 4.43 7.82 -4.06
N LEU A 273 4.95 7.74 -5.30
CA LEU A 273 4.32 7.01 -6.39
C LEU A 273 4.13 5.54 -6.01
N GLN A 274 2.88 5.11 -5.93
CA GLN A 274 2.48 3.77 -5.52
C GLN A 274 2.34 2.84 -6.73
N VAL A 275 2.80 1.59 -6.62
CA VAL A 275 2.68 0.60 -7.68
C VAL A 275 1.68 -0.48 -7.26
N TYR A 276 0.76 -0.82 -8.18
CA TYR A 276 -0.31 -1.78 -7.96
C TYR A 276 -0.28 -2.93 -8.98
N ARG A 277 -0.80 -4.09 -8.59
CA ARG A 277 -0.89 -5.25 -9.48
C ARG A 277 -1.85 -5.03 -10.64
N THR A 278 -3.02 -4.46 -10.38
CA THR A 278 -4.05 -4.22 -11.39
C THR A 278 -4.63 -2.81 -11.30
N ARG A 279 -5.17 -2.32 -12.41
CA ARG A 279 -5.86 -1.01 -12.46
C ARG A 279 -7.07 -0.99 -11.55
N LYS A 280 -7.76 -2.13 -11.41
CA LYS A 280 -8.90 -2.30 -10.51
C LYS A 280 -8.48 -2.08 -9.05
N ASP A 281 -7.37 -2.68 -8.65
CA ASP A 281 -6.80 -2.54 -7.30
C ASP A 281 -6.37 -1.09 -7.03
N MET A 282 -5.64 -0.49 -7.98
CA MET A 282 -5.25 0.92 -7.91
C MET A 282 -6.45 1.85 -7.72
N LEU A 283 -7.54 1.66 -8.47
CA LEU A 283 -8.73 2.51 -8.39
C LEU A 283 -9.49 2.34 -7.06
N LYS A 284 -9.49 1.13 -6.46
CA LYS A 284 -10.06 0.93 -5.12
C LYS A 284 -9.25 1.68 -4.06
N ALA A 285 -7.93 1.74 -4.22
CA ALA A 285 -7.01 2.42 -3.32
C ALA A 285 -6.97 3.95 -3.50
N ARG A 286 -7.65 4.49 -4.53
CA ARG A 286 -7.67 5.92 -4.89
C ARG A 286 -7.74 6.91 -3.71
N PRO A 287 -8.56 6.71 -2.66
CA PRO A 287 -8.62 7.64 -1.53
C PRO A 287 -7.29 7.81 -0.78
N LEU A 288 -6.40 6.80 -0.84
CA LEU A 288 -5.12 6.76 -0.13
C LEU A 288 -3.93 7.20 -0.98
N ILE A 289 -4.15 7.49 -2.27
CA ILE A 289 -3.09 7.88 -3.20
C ILE A 289 -2.96 9.41 -3.18
N SER A 290 -1.75 9.92 -2.94
CA SER A 290 -1.44 11.36 -2.93
C SER A 290 -0.74 11.80 -4.22
N ASP A 291 0.44 11.26 -4.49
CA ASP A 291 1.40 11.80 -5.46
C ASP A 291 1.36 11.09 -6.82
N GLY A 292 0.57 10.03 -6.92
CA GLY A 292 0.38 9.24 -8.14
C GLY A 292 0.33 7.74 -7.88
N ALA A 293 -0.13 6.99 -8.87
CA ALA A 293 -0.05 5.54 -8.88
C ALA A 293 0.09 4.95 -10.28
N LEU A 294 0.70 3.77 -10.33
CA LEU A 294 0.83 2.92 -11.50
C LEU A 294 0.20 1.56 -11.24
N SER A 295 -0.27 0.90 -12.29
CA SER A 295 -0.61 -0.51 -12.24
C SER A 295 0.12 -1.32 -13.31
N LEU A 296 0.48 -2.57 -13.01
CA LEU A 296 1.25 -3.43 -13.94
C LEU A 296 0.52 -3.71 -15.26
N ASP A 297 -0.82 -3.70 -15.24
CA ASP A 297 -1.68 -3.77 -16.43
C ASP A 297 -1.80 -2.43 -17.19
N GLY A 298 -1.05 -1.40 -16.80
CA GLY A 298 -0.83 -0.17 -17.57
C GLY A 298 -1.77 0.97 -17.20
N GLY A 299 -2.28 0.99 -15.97
CA GLY A 299 -2.98 2.17 -15.43
C GLY A 299 -1.97 3.20 -14.96
N ILE A 300 -2.19 4.47 -15.31
CA ILE A 300 -1.37 5.59 -14.86
C ILE A 300 -2.29 6.66 -14.28
N MET A 301 -1.99 7.05 -13.03
CA MET A 301 -2.62 8.17 -12.34
C MET A 301 -1.51 9.10 -11.84
N ARG A 302 -1.46 10.34 -12.33
CA ARG A 302 -0.40 11.30 -11.95
C ARG A 302 -0.64 11.96 -10.61
N SER A 303 -1.91 12.22 -10.34
CA SER A 303 -2.35 12.85 -9.12
C SER A 303 -3.85 12.59 -8.95
N ARG A 304 -4.41 13.05 -7.84
CA ARG A 304 -5.86 12.93 -7.63
C ARG A 304 -6.62 13.69 -8.72
N GLY A 305 -7.37 12.94 -9.53
CA GLY A 305 -8.16 13.52 -10.62
C GLY A 305 -7.46 13.55 -11.97
N ASP A 306 -6.18 13.16 -12.04
CA ASP A 306 -5.38 13.18 -13.28
C ASP A 306 -5.04 11.73 -13.73
N TYR A 307 -5.66 11.32 -14.83
CA TYR A 307 -5.65 9.95 -15.35
C TYR A 307 -5.21 9.93 -16.81
N TYR A 308 -4.36 8.97 -17.13
CA TYR A 308 -3.94 8.70 -18.50
C TYR A 308 -4.71 7.47 -19.00
N LEU A 309 -5.45 7.65 -20.10
CA LEU A 309 -6.29 6.63 -20.72
C LEU A 309 -5.88 6.48 -22.19
N GLY A 310 -6.00 5.27 -22.73
CA GLY A 310 -5.64 4.98 -24.12
C GLY A 310 -4.75 3.75 -24.23
N ASN A 311 -4.23 3.54 -25.44
CA ASN A 311 -3.23 2.51 -25.70
C ASN A 311 -1.89 2.96 -25.15
N ARG A 312 -1.06 1.99 -24.76
CA ARG A 312 0.31 2.26 -24.32
C ARG A 312 1.13 2.80 -25.50
N GLU A 313 1.92 3.83 -25.23
CA GLU A 313 2.98 4.26 -26.14
C GLU A 313 4.31 3.72 -25.63
N GLU A 314 5.03 2.98 -26.47
CA GLU A 314 6.36 2.50 -26.11
C GLU A 314 7.33 3.69 -26.00
N ALA A 315 7.81 3.96 -24.79
CA ALA A 315 8.87 4.91 -24.51
C ALA A 315 10.18 4.58 -25.27
N GLU A 316 10.67 5.51 -26.09
CA GLU A 316 11.89 5.32 -26.87
C GLU A 316 13.14 4.98 -26.04
N VAL A 317 13.15 5.38 -24.77
CA VAL A 317 14.21 5.08 -23.79
C VAL A 317 13.58 4.60 -22.49
N LYS A 318 14.03 3.44 -22.01
CA LYS A 318 13.59 2.80 -20.76
C LYS A 318 14.75 2.69 -19.76
N PHE A 319 14.46 2.31 -18.52
CA PHE A 319 15.54 1.98 -17.58
C PHE A 319 16.21 0.64 -17.97
N PRO A 320 17.53 0.52 -17.82
CA PRO A 320 18.20 -0.76 -18.01
C PRO A 320 17.73 -1.80 -17.00
N ARG A 321 17.79 -3.07 -17.40
CA ARG A 321 17.48 -4.19 -16.51
C ARG A 321 18.70 -4.51 -15.65
N ILE A 322 18.49 -5.02 -14.43
CA ILE A 322 19.61 -5.51 -13.61
C ILE A 322 20.23 -6.73 -14.31
N CYS A 323 21.53 -6.68 -14.60
CA CYS A 323 22.27 -7.82 -15.13
C CYS A 323 22.59 -8.81 -13.99
N GLU A 324 22.15 -10.07 -14.11
CA GLU A 324 22.32 -11.09 -13.07
C GLU A 324 23.78 -11.52 -12.82
N LYS A 325 24.73 -11.02 -13.63
CA LYS A 325 26.16 -11.41 -13.55
C LYS A 325 26.91 -10.88 -12.32
N SER A 326 26.35 -9.94 -11.56
CA SER A 326 26.96 -9.51 -10.29
C SER A 326 26.31 -10.23 -9.11
N SER A 327 26.84 -11.40 -8.78
CA SER A 327 26.62 -12.20 -7.56
C SER A 327 25.23 -12.05 -6.95
N VAL A 328 24.37 -13.04 -7.20
CA VAL A 328 23.23 -13.38 -6.32
C VAL A 328 23.67 -13.05 -4.89
N PRO A 329 23.06 -12.04 -4.22
CA PRO A 329 23.49 -11.66 -2.88
C PRO A 329 23.54 -12.92 -2.02
N GLY A 330 24.56 -13.10 -1.17
CA GLY A 330 24.68 -14.34 -0.37
C GLY A 330 23.43 -14.69 0.45
N ASN A 331 22.56 -13.69 0.68
CA ASN A 331 21.29 -13.80 1.40
C ASN A 331 20.06 -14.01 0.48
N TYR A 332 20.21 -14.12 -0.85
CA TYR A 332 19.09 -14.19 -1.79
C TYR A 332 18.19 -15.41 -1.56
N TYR A 333 18.79 -16.60 -1.48
CA TYR A 333 18.04 -17.84 -1.24
C TYR A 333 17.36 -17.83 0.14
N GLU A 334 17.96 -17.15 1.13
CA GLU A 334 17.35 -16.98 2.44
C GLU A 334 16.16 -16.01 2.38
N ILE A 335 16.27 -14.89 1.66
CA ILE A 335 15.16 -13.95 1.44
C ILE A 335 14.04 -14.61 0.63
N GLU A 336 14.36 -15.39 -0.40
CA GLU A 336 13.39 -16.14 -1.21
C GLU A 336 12.69 -17.24 -0.40
N ASN A 337 13.44 -18.02 0.39
CA ASN A 337 12.87 -19.00 1.30
C ASN A 337 11.98 -18.33 2.37
N ASN A 338 12.39 -17.17 2.88
CA ASN A 338 11.59 -16.38 3.80
C ASN A 338 10.29 -15.90 3.16
N LEU A 339 10.32 -15.45 1.90
CA LEU A 339 9.14 -15.06 1.15
C LEU A 339 8.18 -16.24 0.95
N HIS A 340 8.69 -17.40 0.54
CA HIS A 340 7.88 -18.62 0.41
C HIS A 340 7.25 -19.04 1.73
N ARG A 341 8.02 -19.00 2.82
CA ARG A 341 7.53 -19.29 4.17
C ARG A 341 6.42 -18.32 4.57
N LYS A 342 6.59 -17.02 4.36
CA LYS A 342 5.57 -16.01 4.70
C LYS A 342 4.30 -16.15 3.87
N LYS A 343 4.42 -16.46 2.58
CA LYS A 343 3.26 -16.78 1.72
C LYS A 343 2.50 -18.01 2.23
N TRP A 344 3.22 -19.04 2.65
CA TRP A 344 2.62 -20.24 3.23
C TRP A 344 1.99 -19.99 4.60
N ASP A 345 2.61 -19.15 5.44
CA ASP A 345 2.03 -18.70 6.71
C ASP A 345 0.72 -17.94 6.49
N LEU A 346 0.65 -17.08 5.47
CA LEU A 346 -0.55 -16.36 5.08
C LEU A 346 -1.68 -17.32 4.67
N GLU A 347 -1.38 -18.33 3.83
CA GLU A 347 -2.37 -19.34 3.42
C GLU A 347 -2.98 -20.06 4.62
N ARG A 348 -2.13 -20.55 5.55
CA ARG A 348 -2.61 -21.20 6.79
C ARG A 348 -3.42 -20.26 7.67
N LEU A 349 -3.00 -19.01 7.78
CA LEU A 349 -3.69 -18.02 8.59
C LEU A 349 -5.09 -17.74 8.03
N LEU A 350 -5.24 -17.66 6.70
CA LEU A 350 -6.53 -17.52 6.03
C LEU A 350 -7.46 -18.71 6.32
N GLU A 351 -6.95 -19.94 6.30
CA GLU A 351 -7.72 -21.14 6.69
C GLU A 351 -8.20 -21.08 8.15
N VAL A 352 -7.33 -20.65 9.06
CA VAL A 352 -7.67 -20.46 10.48
C VAL A 352 -8.73 -19.38 10.63
N MET A 353 -8.56 -18.22 9.97
CA MET A 353 -9.54 -17.14 9.99
C MET A 353 -10.91 -17.61 9.47
N GLN A 354 -10.94 -18.34 8.36
CA GLN A 354 -12.20 -18.88 7.82
C GLN A 354 -12.88 -19.84 8.81
N ARG A 355 -12.11 -20.74 9.44
CA ARG A 355 -12.63 -21.66 10.46
C ARG A 355 -13.19 -20.93 11.67
N GLU A 356 -12.49 -19.92 12.17
CA GLU A 356 -12.94 -19.14 13.32
C GLU A 356 -14.13 -18.24 12.96
N GLN A 357 -14.22 -17.78 11.71
CA GLN A 357 -15.38 -17.02 11.22
C GLN A 357 -16.64 -17.90 11.21
N SER A 358 -16.55 -19.15 10.76
CA SER A 358 -17.67 -20.10 10.84
C SER A 358 -18.14 -20.35 12.27
N LYS A 359 -17.22 -20.40 13.25
CA LYS A 359 -17.60 -20.51 14.68
C LYS A 359 -18.27 -19.25 15.20
N LEU A 360 -17.79 -18.08 14.79
CA LEU A 360 -18.43 -16.81 15.12
C LEU A 360 -19.86 -16.74 14.56
N ASP A 361 -20.03 -17.14 13.30
CA ASP A 361 -21.33 -17.13 12.64
C ASP A 361 -22.32 -18.10 13.33
N GLN A 362 -21.84 -19.29 13.70
CA GLN A 362 -22.64 -20.25 14.47
C GLN A 362 -23.01 -19.70 15.85
N ALA A 363 -22.05 -19.13 16.59
CA ALA A 363 -22.31 -18.56 17.92
C ALA A 363 -23.32 -17.39 17.85
N LYS A 364 -23.23 -16.55 16.80
CA LYS A 364 -24.19 -15.47 16.55
C LYS A 364 -25.59 -16.01 16.24
N PHE A 365 -25.66 -17.08 15.44
CA PHE A 365 -26.91 -17.75 15.13
C PHE A 365 -27.57 -18.36 16.37
N ASP A 366 -26.81 -19.09 17.18
CA ASP A 366 -27.29 -19.71 18.43
C ASP A 366 -27.76 -18.64 19.43
N PHE A 367 -27.01 -17.55 19.56
CA PHE A 367 -27.39 -16.40 20.38
C PHE A 367 -28.73 -15.80 19.93
N GLU A 368 -28.91 -15.58 18.64
CA GLU A 368 -30.13 -14.97 18.11
C GLU A 368 -31.35 -15.90 18.24
N ILE A 369 -31.19 -17.20 18.00
CA ILE A 369 -32.24 -18.19 18.28
C ILE A 369 -32.63 -18.14 19.76
N LYS A 370 -31.64 -18.21 20.66
CA LYS A 370 -31.90 -18.26 22.10
C LYS A 370 -32.59 -16.98 22.60
N LYS A 371 -32.18 -15.83 22.06
CA LYS A 371 -32.82 -14.54 22.31
C LYS A 371 -34.28 -14.53 21.83
N GLN A 372 -34.57 -15.04 20.63
CA GLN A 372 -35.95 -15.15 20.13
C GLN A 372 -36.81 -16.11 20.96
N ASP A 373 -36.23 -17.23 21.42
CA ASP A 373 -36.91 -18.18 22.31
C ASP A 373 -37.24 -17.55 23.66
N PHE A 374 -36.31 -16.76 24.21
CA PHE A 374 -36.54 -16.02 25.44
C PHE A 374 -37.67 -14.98 25.28
N VAL A 375 -37.70 -14.24 24.18
CA VAL A 375 -38.78 -13.30 23.87
C VAL A 375 -40.13 -14.03 23.75
N ARG A 376 -40.17 -15.17 23.05
CA ARG A 376 -41.40 -16.01 22.95
C ARG A 376 -41.85 -16.54 24.30
N PHE A 377 -40.90 -16.96 25.15
CA PHE A 377 -41.18 -17.41 26.51
C PHE A 377 -41.85 -16.27 27.30
N LEU A 378 -41.27 -15.07 27.32
CA LEU A 378 -41.84 -13.91 28.00
C LEU A 378 -43.25 -13.56 27.50
N ALA A 379 -43.49 -13.66 26.18
CA ALA A 379 -44.80 -13.41 25.59
C ALA A 379 -45.87 -14.43 26.03
N ARG A 380 -45.51 -15.72 26.16
CA ARG A 380 -46.41 -16.80 26.61
C ARG A 380 -46.71 -16.75 28.11
N SER A 381 -45.74 -16.32 28.92
CA SER A 381 -45.85 -16.19 30.37
C SER A 381 -46.75 -15.02 30.81
N SER A 382 -47.30 -14.23 29.87
CA SER A 382 -48.13 -13.05 30.13
C SER A 382 -49.62 -13.36 30.42
N HIS A 383 -49.94 -14.46 31.12
CA HIS A 383 -51.27 -14.71 31.69
C HIS A 383 -51.40 -14.08 33.11
N PRO A 384 -52.59 -13.63 33.54
CA PRO A 384 -52.77 -12.65 34.62
C PRO A 384 -52.65 -13.24 36.04
N ALA A 385 -51.50 -13.81 36.37
CA ALA A 385 -51.16 -14.22 37.75
C ALA A 385 -49.77 -13.74 38.23
N GLN A 386 -48.99 -13.04 37.40
CA GLN A 386 -47.60 -12.66 37.76
C GLN A 386 -47.30 -11.16 37.62
N VAL A 387 -48.33 -10.31 37.73
CA VAL A 387 -48.16 -8.83 37.69
C VAL A 387 -47.37 -8.28 38.89
N LEU A 388 -47.13 -9.08 39.95
CA LEU A 388 -46.37 -8.63 41.13
C LEU A 388 -44.83 -8.62 40.95
N MET A 389 -44.29 -9.12 39.83
CA MET A 389 -42.83 -9.20 39.60
C MET A 389 -42.28 -8.19 38.57
N ARG A 390 -43.10 -7.23 38.12
CA ARG A 390 -42.67 -6.20 37.15
C ARG A 390 -41.73 -5.13 37.73
N GLY A 391 -41.45 -5.13 39.04
CA GLY A 391 -40.70 -4.07 39.70
C GLY A 391 -39.18 -4.06 39.49
N ASN A 392 -38.55 -5.19 39.12
CA ASN A 392 -37.08 -5.32 39.22
C ASN A 392 -36.34 -5.85 37.97
N LEU A 393 -36.99 -5.98 36.80
CA LEU A 393 -36.31 -6.43 35.57
C LEU A 393 -35.74 -5.25 34.77
N LYS A 394 -34.47 -4.91 35.01
CA LYS A 394 -33.64 -4.18 34.03
C LYS A 394 -32.91 -5.21 33.17
N VAL A 395 -33.42 -5.46 31.97
CA VAL A 395 -32.70 -6.25 30.95
C VAL A 395 -31.88 -5.26 30.13
N HIS A 396 -30.56 -5.29 30.29
CA HIS A 396 -29.65 -4.51 29.47
C HIS A 396 -29.08 -5.42 28.38
N PHE A 397 -29.52 -5.19 27.14
CA PHE A 397 -28.90 -5.83 25.98
C PHE A 397 -27.67 -5.00 25.59
N PRO A 398 -26.48 -5.61 25.42
CA PRO A 398 -25.37 -4.90 24.81
C PRO A 398 -25.76 -4.49 23.39
N PRO A 399 -25.36 -3.29 22.92
CA PRO A 399 -25.66 -2.85 21.56
C PRO A 399 -25.01 -3.83 20.57
N THR A 400 -25.83 -4.46 19.74
CA THR A 400 -25.37 -5.15 18.54
C THR A 400 -25.17 -4.11 17.45
N ASP A 401 -23.92 -3.72 17.19
CA ASP A 401 -23.57 -2.91 16.01
C ASP A 401 -23.73 -3.76 14.74
N SER A 402 -24.97 -3.87 14.28
CA SER A 402 -25.31 -4.41 12.96
C SER A 402 -25.65 -3.27 12.00
N HIS A 403 -24.76 -2.29 11.85
CA HIS A 403 -24.86 -1.30 10.77
C HIS A 403 -23.47 -0.86 10.28
N TYR A 404 -22.92 -1.60 9.32
CA TYR A 404 -22.01 -1.00 8.33
C TYR A 404 -22.83 -0.46 7.16
N LYS A 405 -23.20 0.82 7.24
CA LYS A 405 -23.41 1.70 6.06
C LYS A 405 -23.30 3.17 6.50
N SER A 406 -22.19 3.78 6.07
CA SER A 406 -21.98 5.19 5.72
C SER A 406 -22.75 6.29 6.48
N GLY A 407 -22.00 7.05 7.28
CA GLY A 407 -22.07 8.51 7.50
C GLY A 407 -23.44 9.20 7.52
N LEU A 408 -23.86 9.65 8.71
CA LEU A 408 -24.09 11.07 9.03
C LEU A 408 -24.31 11.18 10.55
N MET A 409 -23.81 12.25 11.17
CA MET A 409 -24.18 12.62 12.54
C MET A 409 -25.71 12.76 12.65
N THR A 410 -26.32 12.22 13.71
CA THR A 410 -27.18 12.96 14.66
C THR A 410 -27.66 12.06 15.80
N SER A 411 -27.94 12.73 16.91
CA SER A 411 -28.31 12.34 18.26
C SER A 411 -29.61 11.53 18.46
N PHE A 412 -29.72 10.98 19.69
CA PHE A 412 -30.91 10.55 20.44
C PHE A 412 -31.63 9.25 20.03
N SER A 413 -31.62 8.27 20.94
CA SER A 413 -32.86 7.63 21.42
C SER A 413 -32.59 6.82 22.70
N SER A 414 -32.88 7.42 23.86
CA SER A 414 -33.27 6.68 25.06
C SER A 414 -34.75 6.34 24.90
N VAL A 415 -35.12 5.06 24.94
CA VAL A 415 -36.53 4.65 24.95
C VAL A 415 -36.91 4.36 26.40
N GLU A 416 -37.49 5.37 27.07
CA GLU A 416 -38.25 5.20 28.31
C GLU A 416 -39.62 4.59 27.99
N PHE A 417 -39.96 3.47 28.63
CA PHE A 417 -41.36 3.01 28.68
C PHE A 417 -42.07 3.69 29.84
N ILE A 418 -42.87 4.71 29.52
CA ILE A 418 -43.78 5.38 30.45
C ILE A 418 -44.92 4.40 30.79
N CYS A 419 -45.04 4.08 32.08
CA CYS A 419 -46.23 3.49 32.67
C CYS A 419 -47.39 4.49 32.63
N ILE A 420 -48.46 4.20 31.88
CA ILE A 420 -49.75 4.88 32.06
C ILE A 420 -50.67 3.93 32.84
N ARG A 421 -50.91 4.29 34.10
CA ARG A 421 -52.03 3.79 34.92
C ARG A 421 -53.35 4.31 34.33
N ARG A 422 -54.36 3.45 34.27
CA ARG A 422 -55.71 3.78 34.70
C ARG A 422 -56.28 2.63 35.51
#